data_AF-A0A2V8E3B0-F1
#
_entry.id   AF-A0A2V8E3B0-F1
#
_cell.length_a   1.000
_cell.length_b   1.000
_cell.length_c   1.000
_cell.angle_alpha   90.00
_cell.angle_beta   90.00
_cell.angle_gamma   90.00
#
_symmetry.space_group_name_H-M   'P 1'
#
loop_
_entity.id
_entity.type
_entity.pdbx_description
1 polymer ?
#
loop_
_entity_poly.entity_id
_entity_poly.type
_entity_poly.pdbx_seq_one_letter_code
_entity_poly.pdbx_strand_id
1 'polypeptide(L)'
;FTDFAPSLTVVTTVLNTYFPNSLTTDAGAKALTLNKPGPWVVGEKGFTYNAGSDELGVIRYETAQRSYKVGDKLELIVPHCDPVVNEYDQMYAIRGERVESVWPIAARGHSQ
;
A
#
# COMPACT_ATOMS: atom_id res chain seq x y z
N PHE A 1 9.11 16.30 -10.07
CA PHE A 1 8.03 17.24 -9.74
C PHE A 1 7.71 17.09 -8.26
N THR A 2 7.68 18.18 -7.50
CA THR A 2 7.39 18.20 -6.06
C THR A 2 6.14 19.02 -5.75
N ASP A 3 5.34 19.28 -6.77
CA ASP A 3 4.24 20.24 -6.74
C ASP A 3 3.01 19.68 -6.00
N PHE A 4 2.95 18.35 -5.85
CA PHE A 4 1.86 17.65 -5.18
C PHE A 4 2.39 16.65 -4.15
N ALA A 5 1.74 16.62 -2.99
CA ALA A 5 1.95 15.60 -1.98
C ALA A 5 1.12 14.35 -2.30
N PRO A 6 1.61 13.13 -2.01
CA PRO A 6 0.80 11.92 -2.09
C PRO A 6 -0.41 11.99 -1.14
N SER A 7 -1.58 11.62 -1.63
CA SER A 7 -2.84 11.61 -0.85
C SER A 7 -3.61 10.29 -0.95
N LEU A 8 -3.10 9.31 -1.69
CA LEU A 8 -3.71 7.99 -1.87
C LEU A 8 -2.76 6.90 -1.39
N THR A 9 -3.21 6.14 -0.40
CA THR A 9 -2.49 5.01 0.17
C THR A 9 -3.38 3.78 0.27
N VAL A 10 -2.74 2.60 0.28
CA VAL A 10 -3.34 1.34 0.73
C VAL A 10 -2.75 1.00 2.08
N VAL A 11 -3.63 0.74 3.07
CA VAL A 11 -3.19 0.24 4.38
C VAL A 11 -2.99 -1.27 4.29
N THR A 12 -1.82 -1.74 4.72
CA THR A 12 -1.49 -3.17 4.75
C THR A 12 -1.01 -3.58 6.14
N THR A 13 -1.16 -4.85 6.48
CA THR A 13 -0.71 -5.44 7.75
C THR A 13 0.50 -6.33 7.51
N VAL A 14 1.52 -6.22 8.36
CA VAL A 14 2.65 -7.15 8.38
C VAL A 14 2.17 -8.51 8.90
N LEU A 15 2.26 -9.53 8.05
CA LEU A 15 1.86 -10.91 8.36
C LEU A 15 3.04 -11.79 8.79
N ASN A 16 4.26 -11.49 8.33
CA ASN A 16 5.44 -12.30 8.61
C ASN A 16 6.71 -11.45 8.68
N THR A 17 7.56 -11.74 9.67
CA THR A 17 8.88 -11.13 9.89
C THR A 17 9.99 -12.16 10.11
N TYR A 18 9.75 -13.42 9.72
CA TYR A 18 10.66 -14.54 9.98
C TYR A 18 11.98 -14.44 9.23
N PHE A 19 11.94 -13.93 7.99
CA PHE A 19 13.13 -13.83 7.15
C PHE A 19 13.91 -12.54 7.44
N PRO A 20 15.23 -12.61 7.63
CA PRO A 20 16.05 -11.42 7.80
C PRO A 20 15.84 -10.44 6.64
N ASN A 21 15.76 -9.14 6.95
CA ASN A 21 15.68 -8.08 5.94
C ASN A 21 14.46 -8.18 5.01
N SER A 22 13.40 -8.86 5.45
CA SER A 22 12.20 -9.11 4.67
C SER A 22 10.94 -9.11 5.53
N LEU A 23 9.89 -8.44 5.06
CA LEU A 23 8.55 -8.52 5.64
C LEU A 23 7.58 -9.06 4.59
N THR A 24 6.60 -9.84 5.02
CA THR A 24 5.43 -10.19 4.18
C THR A 24 4.22 -9.46 4.70
N THR A 25 3.40 -8.95 3.79
CA THR A 25 2.19 -8.19 4.10
C THR A 25 0.96 -8.78 3.40
N ASP A 26 -0.22 -8.29 3.74
CA ASP A 26 -1.52 -8.68 3.18
C ASP A 26 -1.93 -7.93 1.89
N ALA A 27 -1.01 -7.18 1.25
CA ALA A 27 -1.31 -6.41 0.04
C ALA A 27 -0.48 -6.87 -1.16
N GLY A 28 -1.04 -7.80 -1.94
CA GLY A 28 -0.55 -8.25 -3.24
C GLY A 28 -1.18 -7.52 -4.43
N ALA A 29 -1.16 -8.17 -5.61
CA ALA A 29 -1.67 -7.66 -6.88
C ALA A 29 -3.20 -7.50 -6.96
N LYS A 30 -3.95 -7.96 -5.95
CA LYS A 30 -5.39 -7.66 -5.81
C LYS A 30 -5.66 -6.40 -5.00
N ALA A 31 -4.69 -5.94 -4.22
CA ALA A 31 -4.76 -4.69 -3.46
C ALA A 31 -4.02 -3.55 -4.19
N LEU A 32 -3.09 -3.91 -5.06
CA LEU A 32 -2.20 -3.01 -5.77
C LEU A 32 -2.12 -3.43 -7.22
N THR A 33 -1.43 -2.66 -8.05
CA THR A 33 -1.09 -3.08 -9.40
C THR A 33 0.40 -3.35 -9.55
N LEU A 34 0.77 -4.05 -10.63
CA LEU A 34 2.16 -4.41 -10.93
C LEU A 34 2.93 -3.31 -11.68
N ASN A 35 2.39 -2.08 -11.72
CA ASN A 35 3.03 -0.93 -12.34
C ASN A 35 4.40 -0.61 -11.70
N LYS A 36 5.28 0.07 -12.47
CA LYS A 36 6.60 0.51 -12.02
C LYS A 36 6.73 2.04 -12.11
N PRO A 37 7.38 2.70 -11.14
CA PRO A 37 7.96 2.15 -9.90
C PRO A 37 6.89 1.52 -8.99
N GLY A 38 7.31 0.55 -8.17
CA GLY A 38 6.40 -0.16 -7.26
C GLY A 38 5.89 0.72 -6.11
N PRO A 39 5.00 0.19 -5.26
CA PRO A 39 4.47 0.92 -4.10
C PRO A 39 5.58 1.38 -3.16
N TRP A 40 5.41 2.52 -2.51
CA TRP A 40 6.36 3.05 -1.54
C TRP A 40 5.79 3.00 -0.12
N VAL A 41 6.59 2.51 0.82
CA VAL A 41 6.19 2.45 2.22
C VAL A 41 6.40 3.83 2.86
N VAL A 42 5.34 4.43 3.38
CA VAL A 42 5.41 5.74 4.03
C VAL A 42 6.38 5.67 5.22
N GLY A 43 7.31 6.62 5.27
CA GLY A 43 8.34 6.71 6.30
C GLY A 43 9.60 5.86 6.06
N GLU A 44 9.61 4.97 5.07
CA GLU A 44 10.72 4.04 4.82
C GLU A 44 11.32 4.21 3.41
N LYS A 45 12.32 5.09 3.28
CA LYS A 45 12.94 5.43 1.98
C LYS A 45 13.74 4.27 1.36
N GLY A 46 14.25 3.35 2.18
CA GLY A 46 15.10 2.23 1.74
C GLY A 46 14.33 0.95 1.41
N PHE A 47 13.00 0.96 1.55
CA PHE A 47 12.18 -0.22 1.36
C PHE A 47 11.86 -0.43 -0.12
N THR A 48 12.01 -1.67 -0.59
CA THR A 48 11.53 -2.11 -1.90
C THR A 48 10.33 -3.02 -1.72
N TYR A 49 9.19 -2.62 -2.28
CA TYR A 49 7.94 -3.39 -2.21
C TYR A 49 7.70 -4.19 -3.50
N ASN A 50 7.34 -5.46 -3.35
CA ASN A 50 6.93 -6.35 -4.43
C ASN A 50 5.51 -6.90 -4.15
N ALA A 51 4.55 -6.53 -4.99
CA ALA A 51 3.16 -7.00 -4.91
C ALA A 51 2.87 -8.17 -5.88
N GLY A 52 3.89 -8.96 -6.25
CA GLY A 52 3.83 -9.92 -7.35
C GLY A 52 3.00 -11.18 -7.09
N SER A 53 2.57 -11.42 -5.86
CA SER A 53 1.57 -12.45 -5.53
C SER A 53 0.19 -11.82 -5.47
N ASP A 54 -0.87 -12.59 -5.71
CA ASP A 54 -2.27 -12.15 -5.61
C ASP A 54 -2.57 -11.41 -4.29
N GLU A 55 -2.30 -12.05 -3.16
CA GLU A 55 -2.71 -11.56 -1.82
C GLU A 55 -1.53 -11.04 -1.00
N LEU A 56 -0.30 -11.42 -1.35
CA LEU A 56 0.87 -11.16 -0.51
C LEU A 56 1.80 -10.13 -1.13
N GLY A 57 2.17 -9.15 -0.31
CA GLY A 57 3.26 -8.24 -0.59
C GLY A 57 4.54 -8.69 0.10
N VAL A 58 5.69 -8.41 -0.50
CA VAL A 58 7.01 -8.63 0.10
C VAL A 58 7.79 -7.32 0.10
N ILE A 59 8.23 -6.92 1.29
CA ILE A 59 9.13 -5.79 1.50
C ILE A 59 10.54 -6.35 1.69
N ARG A 60 11.52 -5.79 0.97
CA ARG A 60 12.95 -6.03 1.21
C ARG A 60 13.65 -4.72 1.56
N TYR A 61 14.60 -4.79 2.49
CA TYR A 61 15.30 -3.61 2.98
C TYR A 61 16.65 -3.95 3.60
N GLU A 62 17.64 -3.06 3.50
CA GLU A 62 18.92 -3.21 4.21
C GLU A 62 18.85 -2.60 5.62
N THR A 63 18.26 -1.41 5.72
CA THR A 63 18.03 -0.68 6.96
C THR A 63 16.56 -0.33 7.09
N ALA A 64 16.08 -0.27 8.32
CA ALA A 64 14.72 0.14 8.66
C ALA A 64 14.80 1.27 9.69
N GLN A 65 13.91 2.25 9.60
CA GLN A 65 13.81 3.35 10.58
C GLN A 65 13.37 2.84 11.96
N ARG A 66 12.65 1.71 12.00
CA ARG A 66 12.24 1.05 13.24
C ARG A 66 12.18 -0.47 13.07
N SER A 67 12.03 -1.16 14.20
CA SER A 67 11.66 -2.58 14.18
C SER A 67 10.19 -2.75 13.81
N TYR A 68 9.91 -3.78 13.01
CA TYR A 68 8.58 -4.18 12.58
C TYR A 68 8.23 -5.54 13.17
N LYS A 69 6.96 -5.71 13.57
CA LYS A 69 6.42 -6.98 14.08
C LYS A 69 5.15 -7.38 13.34
N VAL A 70 4.80 -8.65 13.42
CA VAL A 70 3.51 -9.15 12.94
C VAL A 70 2.38 -8.35 13.58
N GLY A 71 1.41 -7.93 12.77
CA GLY A 71 0.28 -7.09 13.16
C GLY A 71 0.52 -5.58 13.02
N ASP A 72 1.76 -5.13 12.78
CA ASP A 72 2.00 -3.71 12.48
C ASP A 72 1.31 -3.31 11.17
N LYS A 73 0.71 -2.12 11.17
CA LYS A 73 0.11 -1.53 9.98
C LYS A 73 1.10 -0.59 9.28
N LEU A 74 1.08 -0.62 7.95
CA LEU A 74 1.87 0.23 7.07
C LEU A 74 0.94 0.90 6.06
N GLU A 75 1.33 2.09 5.61
CA GLU A 75 0.70 2.76 4.48
C GLU A 75 1.59 2.67 3.24
N LEU A 76 0.99 2.29 2.12
CA LEU A 76 1.64 2.13 0.83
C LEU A 76 1.14 3.23 -0.11
N ILE A 77 2.02 4.14 -0.52
CA ILE A 77 1.75 5.00 -1.67
C ILE A 77 1.64 4.09 -2.90
N VAL A 78 0.51 4.19 -3.58
CA VAL A 78 0.17 3.30 -4.69
C VAL A 78 1.04 3.55 -5.93
N PRO A 79 1.37 2.52 -6.72
CA PRO A 79 2.24 2.67 -7.89
C PRO A 79 1.56 3.39 -9.06
N HIS A 80 0.24 3.30 -9.16
CA HIS A 80 -0.59 3.96 -10.17
C HIS A 80 -2.00 4.14 -9.59
N CYS A 81 -2.46 5.39 -9.48
CA CYS A 81 -3.69 5.70 -8.76
C CYS A 81 -4.95 5.08 -9.39
N ASP A 82 -5.16 5.30 -10.68
CA ASP A 82 -6.40 4.96 -11.39
C ASP A 82 -6.73 3.46 -11.34
N PRO A 83 -5.81 2.54 -11.68
CA PRO A 83 -6.16 1.13 -11.66
C PRO A 83 -6.24 0.59 -10.23
N VAL A 84 -5.48 1.12 -9.27
CA VAL A 84 -5.61 0.69 -7.86
C VAL A 84 -6.97 1.08 -7.32
N VAL A 85 -7.43 2.32 -7.55
CA VAL A 85 -8.79 2.74 -7.14
C VAL A 85 -9.85 1.80 -7.72
N ASN A 86 -9.67 1.31 -8.95
CA ASN A 86 -10.61 0.40 -9.59
C ASN A 86 -10.68 -1.02 -8.95
N GLU A 87 -9.72 -1.40 -8.10
CA GLU A 87 -9.76 -2.66 -7.34
C GLU A 87 -10.63 -2.57 -6.07
N TYR A 88 -11.05 -1.37 -5.66
CA TYR A 88 -11.80 -1.14 -4.41
C TYR A 88 -13.22 -0.62 -4.65
N ASP A 89 -14.16 -1.03 -3.80
CA ASP A 89 -15.54 -0.50 -3.81
C ASP A 89 -15.68 0.83 -3.06
N GLN A 90 -14.75 1.14 -2.15
CA GLN A 90 -14.83 2.30 -1.25
C GLN A 90 -13.45 2.88 -0.94
N MET A 91 -13.41 4.19 -0.64
CA MET A 91 -12.24 4.89 -0.11
C MET A 91 -12.55 5.47 1.27
N TYR A 92 -11.58 5.38 2.17
CA TYR A 92 -11.66 5.97 3.51
C TYR A 92 -10.94 7.31 3.50
N ALA A 93 -11.67 8.41 3.68
CA ALA A 93 -11.07 9.73 3.81
C ALA A 93 -10.64 9.96 5.26
N ILE A 94 -9.35 10.22 5.46
CA ILE A 94 -8.73 10.35 6.79
C ILE A 94 -8.32 11.80 7.03
N ARG A 95 -8.63 12.33 8.21
CA ARG A 95 -8.11 13.62 8.71
C ARG A 95 -7.52 13.43 10.10
N GLY A 96 -6.23 13.75 10.23
CA GLY A 96 -5.47 13.40 11.44
C GLY A 96 -5.46 11.87 11.60
N GLU A 97 -5.88 11.38 12.77
CA GLU A 97 -5.92 9.95 13.08
C GLU A 97 -7.34 9.34 12.98
N ARG A 98 -8.27 10.02 12.30
CA ARG A 98 -9.68 9.62 12.25
C ARG A 98 -10.19 9.48 10.82
N VAL A 99 -10.99 8.45 10.58
CA VAL A 99 -11.82 8.35 9.39
C VAL A 99 -12.93 9.39 9.50
N GLU A 100 -12.95 10.35 8.58
CA GLU A 100 -13.94 11.42 8.51
C GLU A 100 -15.14 10.99 7.65
N SER A 101 -14.88 10.25 6.58
CA SER A 101 -15.93 9.74 5.69
C SER A 101 -15.50 8.46 4.96
N VAL A 102 -16.48 7.71 4.48
CA VAL A 102 -16.29 6.57 3.58
C VAL A 102 -17.01 6.88 2.28
N TRP A 103 -16.26 6.95 1.19
CA TRP A 103 -16.78 7.29 -0.14
C TRP A 103 -16.93 6.05 -1.00
N PRO A 104 -18.11 5.79 -1.59
CA PRO A 104 -18.24 4.73 -2.57
C PRO A 104 -17.51 5.11 -3.87
N ILE A 105 -16.82 4.15 -4.47
CA ILE A 105 -16.27 4.26 -5.83
C ILE A 105 -17.39 3.84 -6.79
N ALA A 106 -18.33 4.77 -7.02
CA ALA A 106 -19.59 4.48 -7.72
C ALA A 106 -19.42 3.99 -9.17
N ALA A 107 -18.28 4.30 -9.81
CA ALA A 107 -17.97 3.92 -11.18
C ALA A 107 -16.95 2.78 -11.31
N ARG A 108 -16.68 2.03 -10.21
CA ARG A 108 -15.76 0.88 -10.25
C ARG A 108 -16.17 -0.11 -11.33
N GLY A 109 -15.25 -0.44 -12.24
CA GLY A 109 -15.47 -1.40 -13.33
C GLY A 109 -16.39 -0.95 -14.46
N HIS A 110 -16.79 0.33 -14.52
CA HIS A 110 -17.60 0.88 -15.60
C HIS A 110 -16.76 1.19 -16.86
N SER A 111 -16.18 0.14 -17.46
CA SER A 111 -15.30 0.22 -18.64
C SER A 111 -15.94 -0.33 -19.93
N GLN A 112 -17.27 -0.19 -20.02
CA GLN A 112 -18.13 -0.72 -21.10
C GLN A 112 -17.99 0.07 -22.40
#